data_AF-A0A178HUV5-F1
#
_entry.id   AF-A0A178HUV5-F1
#
_cell.length_a   1.000
_cell.length_b   1.000
_cell.length_c   1.000
_cell.angle_alpha   90.00
_cell.angle_beta   90.00
_cell.angle_gamma   90.00
#
_symmetry.space_group_name_H-M   'P 1'
#
loop_
_entity.id
_entity.type
_entity.pdbx_description
1 polymer ?
#
loop_
_entity_poly.entity_id
_entity_poly.type
_entity_poly.pdbx_seq_one_letter_code
_entity_poly.pdbx_strand_id
1 'polypeptide(L)'
;MSAKLKFTAAIHGADGDRHIDVLGREAWALLELVEAGSRGCTPIDNPAPRWSHYIWLLRGDGFKVETIDESHAGPFAGSHARYVLHDHVTLDGGNLAEWRPNGVRYPHKVAA
;
A
#
# COMPACT_ATOMS: atom_id res chain seq x y z
N MET A 1 10.26 19.40 -11.59
CA MET A 1 9.85 18.40 -10.60
C MET A 1 8.79 17.53 -11.26
N SER A 2 8.90 16.20 -11.18
CA SER A 2 7.82 15.31 -11.64
C SER A 2 6.55 15.57 -10.83
N ALA A 3 5.38 15.42 -11.45
CA ALA A 3 4.12 15.54 -10.75
C ALA A 3 4.04 14.50 -9.62
N LYS A 4 3.40 14.86 -8.50
CA LYS A 4 3.10 13.90 -7.42
C LYS A 4 2.23 12.78 -7.99
N LEU A 5 2.45 11.54 -7.54
CA LEU A 5 1.56 10.43 -7.84
C LEU A 5 0.14 10.77 -7.39
N LYS A 6 -0.87 10.48 -8.22
CA LYS A 6 -2.27 10.59 -7.88
C LYS A 6 -3.06 9.55 -8.66
N PHE A 7 -4.07 8.97 -8.02
CA PHE A 7 -5.01 8.03 -8.61
C PHE A 7 -6.22 7.90 -7.70
N THR A 8 -7.27 7.28 -8.21
CA THR A 8 -8.46 6.91 -7.44
C THR A 8 -8.35 5.42 -7.09
N ALA A 9 -8.58 5.10 -5.82
CA ALA A 9 -8.63 3.73 -5.33
C ALA A 9 -10.09 3.35 -5.06
N ALA A 10 -10.52 2.21 -5.59
CA ALA A 10 -11.82 1.63 -5.31
C ALA A 10 -11.66 0.49 -4.29
N ILE A 11 -12.19 0.68 -3.08
CA ILE A 11 -12.32 -0.37 -2.07
C ILE A 11 -13.60 -1.15 -2.35
N HIS A 12 -13.46 -2.44 -2.66
CA HIS A 12 -14.59 -3.31 -2.96
C HIS A 12 -15.19 -3.92 -1.70
N GLY A 13 -16.49 -3.76 -1.50
CA GLY A 13 -17.23 -4.28 -0.34
C GLY A 13 -18.57 -4.91 -0.74
N ALA A 14 -19.19 -5.63 0.20
CA ALA A 14 -20.51 -6.24 -0.01
C ALA A 14 -21.61 -5.19 -0.26
N ASP A 15 -21.46 -4.01 0.33
CA ASP A 15 -22.40 -2.88 0.21
C ASP A 15 -22.10 -1.97 -0.99
N GLY A 16 -21.14 -2.36 -1.84
CA GLY A 16 -20.69 -1.61 -3.00
C GLY A 16 -19.27 -1.06 -2.89
N ASP A 17 -18.83 -0.38 -3.95
CA ASP A 17 -17.49 0.16 -4.08
C ASP A 17 -17.38 1.57 -3.47
N ARG A 18 -16.32 1.81 -2.70
CA ARG A 18 -15.97 3.13 -2.16
C ARG A 18 -14.75 3.68 -2.91
N HIS A 19 -14.91 4.84 -3.51
CA HIS A 19 -13.85 5.51 -4.26
C HIS A 19 -13.16 6.57 -3.40
N ILE A 20 -11.83 6.54 -3.37
CA ILE A 20 -11.00 7.45 -2.57
C ILE A 20 -9.87 7.97 -3.47
N ASP A 21 -9.78 9.29 -3.59
CA ASP A 21 -8.64 9.92 -4.27
C ASP A 21 -7.44 9.97 -3.33
N VAL A 22 -6.31 9.44 -3.81
CA VAL A 22 -5.05 9.45 -3.06
C VAL A 22 -3.97 10.20 -3.84
N LEU A 23 -3.06 10.84 -3.12
CA LEU A 23 -2.01 11.71 -3.67
C LEU A 23 -0.64 11.34 -3.10
N GLY A 24 0.43 11.81 -3.73
CA GLY A 24 1.76 11.87 -3.17
C GLY A 24 2.30 10.54 -2.62
N ARG A 25 2.62 10.55 -1.32
CA ARG A 25 3.37 9.46 -0.68
C ARG A 25 2.44 8.40 -0.10
N GLU A 26 1.26 8.79 0.33
CA GLU A 26 0.16 7.91 0.71
C GLU A 26 -0.35 7.11 -0.50
N ALA A 27 -0.46 7.74 -1.69
CA ALA A 27 -0.74 7.04 -2.94
C ALA A 27 0.35 6.03 -3.28
N TRP A 28 1.63 6.41 -3.13
CA TRP A 28 2.73 5.49 -3.35
C TRP A 28 2.69 4.31 -2.37
N ALA A 29 2.47 4.57 -1.08
CA ALA A 29 2.37 3.51 -0.07
C ALA A 29 1.21 2.55 -0.37
N LEU A 30 0.04 3.06 -0.77
CA LEU A 30 -1.10 2.24 -1.16
C LEU A 30 -0.78 1.39 -2.40
N LEU A 31 -0.14 1.96 -3.41
CA LEU A 31 0.30 1.22 -4.59
C LEU A 31 1.23 0.06 -4.22
N GLU A 32 2.25 0.32 -3.41
CA GLU A 32 3.17 -0.74 -2.96
C GLU A 32 2.45 -1.83 -2.14
N LEU A 33 1.51 -1.46 -1.27
CA LEU A 33 0.72 -2.41 -0.49
C LEU A 33 -0.17 -3.28 -1.39
N VAL A 34 -0.85 -2.67 -2.36
CA VAL A 34 -1.66 -3.41 -3.34
C VAL A 34 -0.78 -4.41 -4.06
N GLU A 35 0.38 -4.01 -4.59
CA GLU A 35 1.27 -4.89 -5.33
C GLU A 35 1.93 -5.98 -4.48
N ALA A 36 2.17 -5.70 -3.19
CA ALA A 36 2.70 -6.68 -2.27
C ALA A 36 1.67 -7.73 -1.83
N GLY A 37 0.38 -7.38 -1.83
CA GLY A 37 -0.70 -8.25 -1.41
C GLY A 37 -0.55 -8.76 0.02
N SER A 38 -0.88 -10.03 0.24
CA SER A 38 -0.82 -10.66 1.57
C SER A 38 0.59 -10.76 2.15
N ARG A 39 1.64 -10.65 1.32
CA ARG A 39 3.03 -10.55 1.81
C ARG A 39 3.29 -9.24 2.55
N GLY A 40 2.52 -8.20 2.26
CA GLY A 40 2.70 -6.87 2.83
C GLY A 40 4.04 -6.22 2.48
N CYS A 41 4.22 -5.00 2.99
CA CYS A 41 5.44 -4.21 2.84
C CYS A 41 6.09 -3.95 4.19
N THR A 42 7.40 -4.14 4.27
CA THR A 42 8.24 -3.59 5.35
C THR A 42 9.08 -2.44 4.80
N PRO A 43 9.43 -1.43 5.62
CA PRO A 43 10.42 -0.41 5.25
C PRO A 43 11.77 -0.98 4.78
N ILE A 44 12.07 -2.25 5.08
CA ILE A 44 13.25 -2.96 4.59
C ILE A 44 13.13 -3.29 3.09
N ASP A 45 11.99 -3.83 2.67
CA ASP A 45 11.75 -4.25 1.28
C ASP A 45 11.58 -3.01 0.39
N ASN A 46 10.83 -2.01 0.88
CA ASN A 46 10.43 -0.82 0.15
C ASN A 46 10.76 0.44 0.97
N PRO A 47 12.00 0.96 0.95
CA PRO A 47 12.40 2.05 1.82
C PRO A 47 11.71 3.38 1.46
N ALA A 48 11.11 4.03 2.45
CA ALA A 48 10.53 5.36 2.33
C ALA A 48 10.52 6.13 3.67
N PRO A 49 10.56 7.47 3.65
CA PRO A 49 10.54 8.24 4.87
C PRO A 49 9.17 8.16 5.54
N ARG A 50 9.09 7.60 6.76
CA ARG A 50 7.89 7.61 7.61
C ARG A 50 6.71 6.78 7.09
N TRP A 51 6.94 5.50 6.79
CA TRP A 51 5.89 4.54 6.48
C TRP A 51 4.68 4.60 7.43
N SER A 52 4.93 4.65 8.75
CA SER A 52 3.87 4.71 9.76
C SER A 52 2.90 5.89 9.58
N HIS A 53 3.39 7.05 9.09
CA HIS A 53 2.53 8.19 8.79
C HIS A 53 1.65 7.95 7.56
N TYR A 54 2.19 7.35 6.50
CA TYR A 54 1.42 7.03 5.30
C TYR A 54 0.31 6.03 5.62
N ILE A 55 0.62 5.02 6.43
CA ILE A 55 -0.37 4.05 6.91
C ILE A 55 -1.43 4.71 7.81
N TRP A 56 -1.03 5.66 8.65
CA TRP A 56 -1.97 6.41 9.48
C TRP A 56 -2.98 7.21 8.63
N LEU A 57 -2.52 7.87 7.56
CA LEU A 57 -3.40 8.58 6.61
C LEU A 57 -4.36 7.61 5.90
N LEU A 58 -3.84 6.51 5.35
CA LEU A 58 -4.68 5.50 4.68
C LEU A 58 -5.75 4.91 5.61
N ARG A 59 -5.41 4.65 6.88
CA ARG A 59 -6.41 4.21 7.86
C ARG A 59 -7.46 5.28 8.13
N GLY A 60 -7.07 6.55 8.14
CA GLY A 60 -7.99 7.69 8.23
C GLY A 60 -9.00 7.75 7.09
N ASP A 61 -8.59 7.37 5.87
CA ASP A 61 -9.46 7.29 4.69
C ASP A 61 -10.32 6.00 4.66
N GLY A 62 -10.04 5.07 5.59
CA GLY A 62 -10.82 3.87 5.82
C GLY A 62 -10.28 2.61 5.13
N PHE A 63 -9.00 2.60 4.71
CA PHE A 63 -8.31 1.39 4.31
C PHE A 63 -7.93 0.52 5.53
N LYS A 64 -8.20 -0.78 5.44
CA LYS A 64 -7.86 -1.79 6.45
C LYS A 64 -6.44 -2.28 6.24
N VAL A 65 -5.49 -1.52 6.80
CA VAL A 65 -4.08 -1.89 6.84
C VAL A 65 -3.73 -2.39 8.24
N GLU A 66 -3.22 -3.61 8.35
CA GLU A 66 -2.67 -4.18 9.58
C GLU A 66 -1.19 -3.81 9.73
N THR A 67 -0.72 -3.70 10.99
CA THR A 67 0.71 -3.66 11.32
C THR A 67 1.07 -4.95 12.04
N ILE A 68 2.00 -5.72 11.48
CA ILE A 68 2.58 -6.91 12.08
C ILE A 68 3.99 -6.54 12.57
N ASP A 69 4.32 -6.84 13.81
CA ASP A 69 5.67 -6.67 14.34
C ASP A 69 6.55 -7.87 13.96
N GLU A 70 7.51 -7.66 13.06
CA GLU A 70 8.48 -8.68 12.66
C GLU A 70 9.79 -8.50 13.40
N SER A 71 10.15 -9.51 14.21
CA SER A 71 11.44 -9.54 14.88
C SER A 71 12.54 -9.91 13.88
N HIS A 72 13.70 -9.25 13.99
CA HIS A 72 14.89 -9.59 13.23
C HIS A 72 16.11 -9.76 14.14
N ALA A 73 16.98 -10.68 13.76
CA ALA A 73 18.21 -11.00 14.49
C ALA A 73 19.42 -10.20 13.95
N GLY A 74 20.58 -10.41 14.57
CA GLY A 74 21.87 -9.81 14.18
C GLY A 74 22.40 -8.78 15.19
N PRO A 75 23.51 -8.09 14.85
CA PRO A 75 24.15 -7.12 15.75
C PRO A 75 23.27 -5.95 16.17
N PHE A 76 22.20 -5.69 15.40
CA PHE A 76 21.20 -4.65 15.66
C PHE A 76 19.81 -5.29 15.78
N ALA A 77 19.67 -6.32 16.60
CA ALA A 77 18.39 -7.02 16.77
C ALA A 77 17.28 -6.07 17.27
N GLY A 78 16.06 -6.30 16.79
CA GLY A 78 14.89 -5.48 17.11
C GLY A 78 13.66 -6.00 16.40
N SER A 79 12.58 -5.21 16.41
CA SER A 79 11.40 -5.45 15.59
C SER A 79 11.17 -4.29 14.63
N HIS A 80 10.53 -4.59 13.52
CA HIS A 80 10.05 -3.58 12.59
C HIS A 80 8.66 -3.93 12.09
N ALA A 81 7.93 -2.92 11.61
CA ALA A 81 6.59 -3.10 11.09
C ALA A 81 6.60 -3.72 9.68
N ARG A 82 5.78 -4.75 9.48
CA ARG A 82 5.23 -5.13 8.18
C ARG A 82 3.78 -4.69 8.10
N TYR A 83 3.43 -4.03 7.00
CA TYR A 83 2.09 -3.52 6.74
C TYR A 83 1.39 -4.39 5.71
N VAL A 84 0.18 -4.84 6.02
CA VAL A 84 -0.62 -5.71 5.14
C VAL A 84 -1.96 -5.04 4.85
N LEU A 85 -2.29 -4.86 3.58
CA LEU A 85 -3.62 -4.38 3.16
C LEU A 85 -4.58 -5.57 3.07
N HIS A 86 -5.67 -5.50 3.81
CA HIS A 86 -6.71 -6.54 3.85
C HIS A 86 -7.88 -6.28 2.90
N ASP A 87 -8.09 -5.03 2.52
CA ASP A 87 -9.14 -4.68 1.57
C ASP A 87 -8.80 -5.19 0.17
N HIS A 88 -9.84 -5.60 -0.56
CA HIS A 88 -9.74 -5.80 -2.00
C HIS A 88 -9.85 -4.43 -2.68
N VAL A 89 -8.76 -3.96 -3.27
CA VAL A 89 -8.67 -2.61 -3.83
C VAL A 89 -8.21 -2.66 -5.29
N THR A 90 -8.87 -1.91 -6.17
CA THR A 90 -8.36 -1.60 -7.52
C THR A 90 -7.97 -0.13 -7.63
N LEU A 91 -7.00 0.16 -8.50
CA LEU A 91 -6.42 1.49 -8.68
C LEU A 91 -6.60 1.95 -10.13
N ASP A 92 -7.08 3.18 -10.34
CA ASP A 92 -7.24 3.77 -11.67
C ASP A 92 -7.01 5.29 -11.73
N GLY A 93 -6.89 5.80 -12.96
CA GLY A 93 -6.88 7.24 -13.22
C GLY A 93 -5.60 7.98 -12.83
N GLY A 94 -5.72 9.30 -12.76
CA GLY A 94 -4.63 10.22 -12.41
C GLY A 94 -3.39 10.06 -13.30
N ASN A 95 -2.22 9.93 -12.68
CA ASN A 95 -0.96 9.65 -13.37
C ASN A 95 -0.37 8.28 -13.01
N LEU A 96 -1.23 7.34 -12.62
CA LEU A 96 -0.83 5.97 -12.24
C LEU A 96 -0.01 5.28 -13.35
N ALA A 97 -0.43 5.44 -14.61
CA ALA A 97 0.25 4.85 -15.75
C ALA A 97 1.68 5.39 -15.96
N GLU A 98 2.00 6.60 -15.48
CA GLU A 98 3.38 7.11 -15.53
C GLU A 98 4.28 6.38 -14.52
N TRP A 99 3.71 5.96 -13.38
CA TRP A 99 4.42 5.26 -12.31
C TRP A 99 4.43 3.74 -12.46
N ARG A 100 3.46 3.19 -13.19
CA ARG A 100 3.33 1.78 -13.56
C ARG A 100 2.93 1.68 -15.04
N PRO A 101 3.88 1.93 -15.96
CA PRO A 101 3.59 1.93 -17.41
C PRO A 101 3.12 0.58 -17.95
N ASN A 102 3.45 -0.50 -17.25
CA ASN A 102 3.03 -1.86 -17.61
C ASN A 102 1.78 -2.32 -16.83
N GLY A 103 1.05 -1.38 -16.22
CA GLY A 103 -0.08 -1.67 -15.34
C GLY A 103 0.33 -1.98 -13.90
N VAL A 104 -0.65 -1.88 -13.00
CA VAL A 104 -0.48 -2.26 -11.58
C VAL A 104 -0.34 -3.76 -11.48
N ARG A 105 0.71 -4.21 -10.79
CA ARG A 105 0.90 -5.64 -10.54
C ARG A 105 0.01 -6.09 -9.40
N TYR A 106 -1.18 -6.58 -9.69
CA TYR A 106 -1.99 -7.19 -8.65
C TYR A 106 -1.34 -8.51 -8.16
N PRO A 107 -1.35 -8.76 -6.84
CA PRO A 107 -0.74 -9.93 -6.26
C PRO A 107 -1.48 -11.15 -6.77
N HIS A 108 -0.74 -12.17 -7.23
CA HIS A 108 -1.35 -13.46 -7.51
C HIS A 108 -1.88 -14.02 -6.18
N LYS A 109 -3.14 -14.45 -6.14
CA LYS A 109 -3.65 -15.24 -4.99
C LYS A 109 -2.66 -16.37 -4.75
N VAL A 110 -1.94 -16.33 -3.62
CA VAL A 110 -1.22 -17.50 -3.14
C VAL A 110 -2.32 -18.53 -2.86
N ALA A 111 -2.30 -19.64 -3.60
CA ALA A 111 -3.25 -20.72 -3.36
C ALA A 111 -3.18 -21.11 -1.88
N ALA A 112 -4.34 -21.14 -1.23
CA ALA A 112 -4.48 -21.60 0.16
C ALA A 112 -4.13 -23.09 0.29
#